data_AF-A0A377UWP7-F1
#
_entry.id   AF-A0A377UWP7-F1
#
_cell.length_a   1.000
_cell.length_b   1.000
_cell.length_c   1.000
_cell.angle_alpha   90.00
_cell.angle_beta   90.00
_cell.angle_gamma   90.00
#
_symmetry.space_group_name_H-M   'P 1'
#
loop_
_entity.id
_entity.type
_entity.pdbx_description
1 polymer ?
#
loop_
_entity_poly.entity_id
_entity_poly.type
_entity_poly.pdbx_seq_one_letter_code
_entity_poly.pdbx_strand_id
1 'polypeptide(L)'
;MTAPWRCWQRSLSHRFIDDQRAEEGMNSYTREFDHQMDERVVKLWREGKFKEFCTMLPEYADYCYGEGNMHDTVMLLGLLGWDKYDGKVEFITELFASSGTGQVNAVFPLPAQA
;
A
#
# COMPACT_ATOMS: atom_id res chain seq x y z
N MET A 1 16.30 20.21 -13.16
CA MET A 1 16.80 19.20 -12.22
C MET A 1 15.63 18.27 -11.92
N THR A 2 15.53 17.16 -12.65
CA THR A 2 14.43 16.18 -12.50
C THR A 2 14.86 15.14 -11.47
N ALA A 3 14.17 15.12 -10.32
CA ALA A 3 14.39 14.11 -9.30
C ALA A 3 14.15 12.70 -9.89
N PRO A 4 14.97 11.69 -9.56
CA PRO A 4 14.81 10.35 -10.08
C PRO A 4 13.62 9.69 -9.39
N TRP A 5 12.46 9.71 -10.04
CA TRP A 5 11.27 8.99 -9.60
C TRP A 5 11.53 7.48 -9.59
N ARG A 6 11.16 6.79 -8.52
CA ARG A 6 11.05 5.32 -8.52
C ARG A 6 9.56 4.99 -8.51
N CYS A 7 9.09 4.34 -9.58
CA CYS A 7 7.75 3.78 -9.66
C CYS A 7 7.70 2.51 -8.79
N TRP A 8 6.67 2.41 -7.94
CA TRP A 8 6.46 1.28 -7.04
C TRP A 8 5.04 0.74 -7.26
N GLN A 9 4.92 -0.56 -7.52
CA GLN A 9 3.64 -1.23 -7.78
C GLN A 9 3.55 -2.50 -6.94
N ARG A 10 2.49 -2.64 -6.15
CA ARG A 10 2.14 -3.90 -5.48
C ARG A 10 0.72 -3.89 -4.91
N SER A 11 0.27 -5.07 -4.47
CA SER A 11 -1.00 -5.22 -3.77
C SER A 11 -0.87 -4.91 -2.29
N LEU A 12 -1.96 -4.38 -1.73
CA LEU A 12 -2.10 -3.96 -0.34
C LEU A 12 -2.67 -5.12 0.47
N SER A 13 -3.99 -5.16 0.69
CA SER A 13 -4.64 -6.33 1.31
C SER A 13 -4.56 -7.54 0.39
N HIS A 14 -4.24 -8.72 0.93
CA HIS A 14 -3.97 -9.92 0.11
C HIS A 14 -4.78 -11.14 0.55
N ARG A 15 -6.11 -10.97 0.64
CA ARG A 15 -7.03 -12.10 0.61
C ARG A 15 -7.56 -12.29 -0.80
N PHE A 16 -7.16 -13.38 -1.43
CA PHE A 16 -7.73 -13.78 -2.70
C PHE A 16 -9.17 -14.24 -2.55
N ILE A 17 -9.95 -14.05 -3.61
CA ILE A 17 -11.23 -14.72 -3.76
C ILE A 17 -11.04 -16.24 -3.90
N ASP A 18 -11.96 -17.02 -3.36
CA ASP A 18 -11.97 -18.47 -3.55
C ASP A 18 -12.07 -18.81 -5.04
N ASP A 19 -11.29 -19.80 -5.48
CA ASP A 19 -11.15 -20.22 -6.88
C ASP A 19 -12.51 -20.48 -7.56
N GLN A 20 -13.48 -21.02 -6.81
CA GLN A 20 -14.84 -21.31 -7.29
C GLN A 20 -15.68 -20.08 -7.62
N ARG A 21 -15.23 -18.87 -7.27
CA ARG A 21 -15.94 -17.59 -7.45
C ARG A 21 -15.12 -16.55 -8.19
N ALA A 22 -14.02 -16.97 -8.84
CA ALA A 22 -13.08 -16.10 -9.53
C ALA A 22 -13.74 -15.18 -10.59
N GLU A 23 -14.74 -15.69 -11.33
CA GLU A 23 -15.47 -14.89 -12.32
C GLU A 23 -16.33 -13.78 -11.69
N GLU A 24 -16.85 -13.97 -10.47
CA GLU A 24 -17.74 -13.02 -9.79
C GLU A 24 -16.99 -11.89 -9.07
N GLY A 25 -15.70 -12.07 -8.73
CA GLY A 25 -14.96 -11.10 -7.91
C GLY A 25 -13.61 -10.65 -8.49
N MET A 26 -13.45 -10.74 -9.80
CA MET A 26 -12.28 -10.25 -10.52
C MET A 26 -11.96 -8.77 -10.21
N ASN A 27 -13.00 -7.94 -9.98
CA ASN A 27 -12.90 -6.50 -9.73
C ASN A 27 -13.50 -6.07 -8.38
N SER A 28 -13.56 -6.96 -7.39
CA SER A 28 -14.14 -6.65 -6.08
C SER A 28 -13.21 -7.05 -4.93
N TYR A 29 -13.38 -6.40 -3.79
CA TYR A 29 -12.74 -6.80 -2.54
C TYR A 29 -13.43 -8.02 -1.95
N THR A 30 -12.67 -8.91 -1.31
CA THR A 30 -13.24 -10.04 -0.59
C THR A 30 -13.92 -9.62 0.72
N ARG A 31 -13.46 -8.53 1.35
CA ARG A 31 -14.07 -7.97 2.57
C ARG A 31 -14.05 -6.45 2.56
N GLU A 32 -15.14 -5.84 3.04
CA GLU A 32 -15.22 -4.38 3.25
C GLU A 32 -14.16 -3.87 4.23
N PHE A 33 -13.81 -4.67 5.25
CA PHE A 33 -12.74 -4.32 6.18
C PHE A 33 -11.40 -4.09 5.46
N ASP A 34 -11.07 -4.94 4.47
CA ASP A 34 -9.82 -4.81 3.70
C ASP A 34 -9.85 -3.54 2.86
N HIS A 35 -10.97 -3.25 2.19
CA HIS A 35 -11.13 -2.01 1.43
C HIS A 35 -10.94 -0.77 2.30
N GLN A 36 -11.58 -0.70 3.46
CA GLN A 36 -11.47 0.45 4.38
C GLN A 36 -10.04 0.61 4.93
N MET A 37 -9.33 -0.49 5.16
CA MET A 37 -7.93 -0.43 5.60
C MET A 37 -7.02 0.03 4.48
N ASP A 38 -7.23 -0.42 3.24
CA ASP A 38 -6.46 0.02 2.08
C ASP A 38 -6.67 1.51 1.80
N GLU A 39 -7.91 2.00 1.87
CA GLU A 39 -8.26 3.44 1.81
C GLU A 39 -7.53 4.23 2.90
N ARG A 40 -7.46 3.68 4.12
CA ARG A 40 -6.74 4.31 5.24
C ARG A 40 -5.24 4.38 4.97
N VAL A 41 -4.63 3.32 4.47
CA VAL A 41 -3.21 3.28 4.11
C VAL A 41 -2.91 4.32 3.03
N VAL A 42 -3.69 4.33 1.95
CA VAL A 42 -3.58 5.30 0.85
C VAL A 42 -3.68 6.73 1.37
N LYS A 43 -4.65 7.02 2.25
CA LYS A 43 -4.79 8.34 2.87
C LYS A 43 -3.56 8.75 3.68
N LEU A 44 -3.04 7.86 4.53
CA LEU A 44 -1.85 8.14 5.33
C LEU A 44 -0.63 8.44 4.45
N TRP A 45 -0.45 7.67 3.36
CA TRP A 45 0.64 7.86 2.41
C TRP A 45 0.53 9.19 1.65
N ARG A 46 -0.68 9.58 1.21
CA ARG A 46 -0.93 10.91 0.59
C ARG A 46 -0.63 12.06 1.55
N GLU A 47 -0.93 11.87 2.83
CA GLU A 47 -0.70 12.89 3.87
C GLU A 47 0.74 12.92 4.39
N GLY A 48 1.60 11.95 4.01
CA GLY A 48 2.97 11.82 4.53
C GLY A 48 3.02 11.34 5.99
N LYS A 49 1.95 10.69 6.48
CA LYS A 49 1.80 10.26 7.89
C LYS A 49 2.37 8.85 8.10
N PHE A 50 3.67 8.69 7.86
CA PHE A 50 4.32 7.38 7.96
C PHE A 50 4.55 6.91 9.38
N LYS A 51 4.66 7.82 10.36
CA LYS A 51 4.71 7.42 11.76
C LYS A 51 3.47 6.64 12.18
N GLU A 52 2.30 7.16 11.84
CA GLU A 52 1.01 6.50 12.08
C GLU A 52 0.90 5.19 11.28
N PHE A 53 1.30 5.20 10.01
CA PHE A 53 1.31 3.98 9.18
C PHE A 53 2.20 2.89 9.76
N CYS A 54 3.46 3.20 10.10
CA CYS A 54 4.40 2.25 10.70
C CYS A 54 3.88 1.69 12.03
N THR A 55 3.12 2.48 12.80
CA THR A 55 2.51 2.02 14.05
C THR A 55 1.43 0.95 13.80
N MET A 56 0.60 1.12 12.76
CA MET A 56 -0.44 0.14 12.41
C MET A 56 0.05 -1.02 11.53
N LEU A 57 1.25 -0.92 10.95
CA LEU A 57 1.75 -1.85 9.94
C LEU A 57 1.73 -3.32 10.39
N PRO A 58 2.15 -3.70 11.63
CA PRO A 58 2.09 -5.10 12.06
C PRO A 58 0.65 -5.66 12.08
N GLU A 59 -0.29 -4.90 12.64
CA GLU A 59 -1.71 -5.29 12.72
C GLU A 59 -2.35 -5.36 11.32
N TYR A 60 -2.00 -4.42 10.45
CA TYR A 60 -2.45 -4.43 9.06
C TYR A 60 -1.95 -5.69 8.34
N ALA A 61 -0.68 -6.04 8.50
CA ALA A 61 -0.10 -7.22 7.87
C ALA A 61 -0.78 -8.52 8.35
N ASP A 62 -1.09 -8.63 9.64
CA ASP A 62 -1.78 -9.77 10.23
C ASP A 62 -3.27 -9.85 9.83
N TYR A 63 -4.01 -8.74 9.95
CA TYR A 63 -5.47 -8.75 9.77
C TYR A 63 -5.93 -8.66 8.31
N CYS A 64 -5.18 -7.94 7.47
CA CYS A 64 -5.46 -7.76 6.04
C CYS A 64 -4.69 -8.75 5.16
N TYR A 65 -3.87 -9.63 5.77
CA TYR A 65 -2.91 -10.48 5.08
C TYR A 65 -2.10 -9.68 4.07
N GLY A 66 -1.38 -8.64 4.49
CA GLY A 66 -0.63 -7.80 3.55
C GLY A 66 0.28 -8.63 2.64
N GLU A 67 0.41 -8.28 1.36
CA GLU A 67 1.13 -9.13 0.39
C GLU A 67 2.56 -9.45 0.83
N GLY A 68 2.89 -10.75 0.96
CA GLY A 68 4.20 -11.17 1.46
C GLY A 68 4.52 -10.62 2.87
N ASN A 69 3.50 -10.44 3.71
CA ASN A 69 3.62 -9.81 5.02
C ASN A 69 4.19 -8.38 4.97
N MET A 70 3.94 -7.66 3.86
CA MET A 70 4.41 -6.30 3.61
C MET A 70 5.95 -6.15 3.56
N HIS A 71 6.71 -7.22 3.32
CA HIS A 71 8.19 -7.20 3.41
C HIS A 71 8.84 -6.13 2.51
N ASP A 72 8.27 -5.87 1.36
CA ASP A 72 8.70 -4.93 0.34
C ASP A 72 8.44 -3.48 0.78
N THR A 73 7.29 -3.24 1.40
CA THR A 73 6.94 -1.96 2.02
C THR A 73 7.91 -1.68 3.17
N VAL A 74 8.22 -2.70 3.97
CA VAL A 74 9.22 -2.62 5.04
C VAL A 74 10.60 -2.29 4.46
N MET A 75 11.03 -2.96 3.39
CA MET A 75 12.32 -2.66 2.74
C MET A 75 12.36 -1.25 2.14
N LEU A 76 11.30 -0.82 1.47
CA LEU A 76 11.18 0.53 0.90
C LEU A 76 11.26 1.59 2.00
N LEU A 77 10.47 1.44 3.07
CA LEU A 77 10.49 2.37 4.19
C LEU A 77 11.85 2.36 4.90
N GLY A 78 12.50 1.21 5.04
CA GLY A 78 13.86 1.12 5.57
C GLY A 78 14.85 1.99 4.79
N LEU A 79 14.72 2.06 3.46
CA LEU A 79 15.53 2.94 2.61
C LEU A 79 15.15 4.43 2.76
N LEU A 80 13.88 4.73 2.98
CA LEU A 80 13.35 6.10 3.02
C LEU A 80 13.45 6.78 4.40
N GLY A 81 13.87 6.06 5.44
CA GLY A 81 13.98 6.58 6.81
C GLY A 81 12.85 6.21 7.76
N TRP A 82 12.07 5.17 7.41
CA TRP A 82 11.06 4.53 8.24
C TRP A 82 9.97 5.50 8.72
N ASP A 83 9.74 5.57 10.03
CA ASP A 83 8.74 6.40 10.71
C ASP A 83 9.07 7.91 10.67
N LYS A 84 10.26 8.29 10.20
CA LYS A 84 10.67 9.69 9.98
C LYS A 84 10.40 10.17 8.56
N TYR A 85 10.04 9.28 7.64
CA TYR A 85 9.71 9.66 6.28
C TYR A 85 8.42 10.49 6.27
N ASP A 86 8.44 11.66 5.65
CA ASP A 86 7.31 12.59 5.58
C ASP A 86 6.93 12.96 4.14
N GLY A 87 7.52 12.27 3.16
CA GLY A 87 7.25 12.48 1.73
C GLY A 87 5.80 12.12 1.40
N LYS A 88 5.10 13.03 0.72
CA LYS A 88 3.72 12.80 0.28
C LYS A 88 3.71 11.95 -0.98
N VAL A 89 3.17 10.74 -0.88
CA VAL A 89 3.16 9.77 -1.98
C VAL A 89 2.23 10.23 -3.09
N GLU A 90 2.75 10.18 -4.32
CA GLU A 90 1.97 10.43 -5.53
C GLU A 90 1.38 9.12 -6.04
N PHE A 91 0.08 9.09 -6.28
CA PHE A 91 -0.60 7.91 -6.80
C PHE A 91 -0.87 8.09 -8.29
N ILE A 92 -0.31 7.20 -9.10
CA ILE A 92 -0.48 7.17 -10.57
C ILE A 92 -1.88 6.64 -10.91
N THR A 93 -2.41 5.72 -10.10
CA THR A 93 -3.76 5.19 -10.23
C THR A 93 -4.53 5.38 -8.93
N GLU A 94 -5.85 5.52 -9.03
CA GLU A 94 -6.71 5.38 -7.85
C GLU A 94 -6.58 3.97 -7.26
N LEU A 95 -6.98 3.79 -6.00
CA LEU A 95 -7.05 2.47 -5.38
C LEU A 95 -8.12 1.65 -6.12
N PHE A 96 -7.74 0.48 -6.62
CA PHE A 96 -8.67 -0.40 -7.33
C PHE A 96 -8.58 -1.82 -6.81
N ALA A 97 -9.70 -2.53 -6.87
CA ALA A 97 -9.76 -3.94 -6.51
C ALA A 97 -9.25 -4.81 -7.66
N SER A 98 -8.53 -5.88 -7.33
CA SER A 98 -8.17 -6.93 -8.26
C SER A 98 -8.20 -8.29 -7.56
N SER A 99 -9.11 -9.16 -7.98
CA SER A 99 -9.23 -10.55 -7.49
C SER A 99 -9.33 -10.70 -5.95
N GLY A 100 -10.04 -9.79 -5.29
CA GLY A 100 -10.18 -9.76 -3.83
C GLY A 100 -9.24 -8.80 -3.09
N THR A 101 -8.20 -8.32 -3.76
CA THR A 101 -7.10 -7.51 -3.20
C THR A 101 -7.20 -6.04 -3.58
N GLY A 102 -6.67 -5.13 -2.76
CA GLY A 102 -6.47 -3.73 -3.17
C GLY A 102 -5.13 -3.53 -3.88
N GLN A 103 -5.12 -2.72 -4.93
CA GLN A 103 -3.96 -2.45 -5.78
C GLN A 103 -3.74 -0.94 -5.94
N VAL A 104 -2.48 -0.51 -5.92
CA VAL A 104 -2.09 0.88 -6.17
C VAL A 104 -0.77 0.99 -6.93
N ASN A 105 -0.69 2.02 -7.76
CA ASN A 105 0.56 2.45 -8.38
C ASN A 105 0.97 3.77 -7.76
N ALA A 106 2.11 3.77 -7.09
CA ALA A 106 2.55 4.87 -6.25
C ALA A 106 4.01 5.25 -6.51
N VAL A 107 4.31 6.53 -6.33
CA VAL A 107 5.65 7.11 -6.44
C VAL A 107 5.98 7.77 -5.12
N PHE A 108 7.08 7.33 -4.53
CA PHE A 108 7.59 7.85 -3.26
C PHE A 108 8.67 8.90 -3.56
N PRO A 109 8.44 10.18 -3.23
CA PRO A 109 9.48 11.20 -3.35
C PRO A 109 10.68 10.84 -2.49
N LEU A 110 11.89 10.97 -3.04
CA LEU A 110 13.10 10.77 -2.25
C LEU A 110 13.30 11.97 -1.30
N PRO A 111 13.80 11.74 -0.07
CA PRO A 111 14.27 12.82 0.78
C PRO A 111 15.29 13.67 0.02
N ALA A 112 15.28 14.99 0.21
CA ALA A 112 16.29 15.86 -0.38
C ALA A 112 17.69 15.35 0.03
N GLN A 113 18.57 15.15 -0.95
CA GLN A 113 19.97 14.87 -0.65
C GLN A 113 20.56 16.08 0.08
N ALA A 114 21.05 15.85 1.30
CA ALA A 114 21.82 16.84 2.06
C ALA A 114 23.18 17.11 1.40
#